data_AF-A0A7S2W5J3-F1
#
_entry.id   AF-A0A7S2W5J3-F1
#
_cell.length_a   1.000
_cell.length_b   1.000
_cell.length_c   1.000
_cell.angle_alpha   90.00
_cell.angle_beta   90.00
_cell.angle_gamma   90.00
#
_symmetry.space_group_name_H-M   'P 1'
#
loop_
_entity.id
_entity.type
_entity.pdbx_description
1 polymer ?
#
loop_
_entity_poly.entity_id
_entity_poly.type
_entity_poly.pdbx_seq_one_letter_code
_entity_poly.pdbx_strand_id
1 'polypeptide(L)'
;SPPKYKRNDRILAQIPGWDKYYPGIVRRANQNKTYRVKFDDGEVVPDVKESEIKVERAPSGRYKSNDRVVAQIPGWDQFYAGAVQNENPDGTYTVKFDDGEVVN
;
A
#
# COMPACT_ATOMS: atom_id res chain seq x y z
N SER A 1 1.55 22.72 3.05
CA SER A 1 2.54 21.70 2.60
C SER A 1 1.83 20.64 1.80
N PRO A 2 2.47 20.05 0.77
CA PRO A 2 1.92 18.89 0.09
C PRO A 2 1.66 17.75 1.10
N PRO A 3 0.68 16.86 0.84
CA PRO A 3 0.45 15.73 1.72
C PRO A 3 1.67 14.81 1.72
N LYS A 4 2.01 14.26 2.89
CA LYS A 4 3.16 13.35 3.05
C LYS A 4 2.94 12.02 2.32
N TYR A 5 1.69 11.54 2.30
CA TYR A 5 1.28 10.32 1.61
C TYR A 5 0.26 10.65 0.51
N LYS A 6 0.30 9.93 -0.60
CA LYS A 6 -0.60 10.15 -1.74
C LYS A 6 -1.44 8.91 -2.03
N ARG A 7 -2.46 9.07 -2.88
CA ARG A 7 -3.32 7.96 -3.33
C ARG A 7 -2.45 6.80 -3.85
N ASN A 8 -2.80 5.60 -3.43
CA ASN A 8 -2.14 4.31 -3.70
C ASN A 8 -0.80 4.08 -2.97
N ASP A 9 -0.34 4.98 -2.09
CA ASP A 9 0.77 4.64 -1.21
C ASP A 9 0.37 3.52 -0.24
N ARG A 10 1.23 2.50 -0.14
CA ARG A 10 1.18 1.45 0.88
C ARG A 10 1.71 1.98 2.21
N ILE A 11 0.92 1.77 3.25
CA ILE A 11 1.21 2.28 4.58
C ILE A 11 0.87 1.25 5.65
N LEU A 12 1.46 1.45 6.82
CA LEU A 12 1.07 0.81 8.06
C LEU A 12 0.43 1.87 8.95
N ALA A 13 -0.75 1.62 9.51
CA ALA A 13 -1.36 2.53 10.47
C ALA A 13 -1.85 1.82 11.72
N GLN A 14 -1.73 2.48 12.87
CA GLN A 14 -2.31 2.07 14.14
C GLN A 14 -3.15 3.23 14.67
N ILE A 15 -4.47 3.04 14.68
CA ILE A 15 -5.41 4.03 15.23
C ILE A 15 -5.76 3.70 16.69
N PRO A 16 -6.30 4.65 17.47
CA PRO A 16 -6.70 4.40 18.85
C PRO A 16 -7.67 3.22 18.96
N GLY A 17 -7.37 2.28 19.86
CA GLY A 17 -8.16 1.06 20.06
C GLY A 17 -7.63 -0.17 19.33
N TRP A 18 -6.63 -0.03 18.45
CA TRP A 18 -5.97 -1.16 17.79
C TRP A 18 -4.70 -1.59 18.53
N ASP A 19 -4.41 -2.88 18.51
CA ASP A 19 -3.29 -3.52 19.20
C ASP A 19 -1.94 -3.37 18.48
N LYS A 20 -1.96 -3.13 17.16
CA LYS A 20 -0.76 -3.01 16.32
C LYS A 20 -1.01 -2.15 15.07
N TYR A 21 0.05 -2.03 14.26
CA TYR A 21 -0.05 -1.45 12.93
C TYR A 21 -0.64 -2.47 11.95
N TYR A 22 -1.64 -2.04 11.20
CA TYR A 22 -2.26 -2.82 10.14
C TYR A 22 -1.95 -2.20 8.78
N PRO A 23 -1.69 -3.04 7.76
CA PRO A 23 -1.37 -2.58 6.42
C PRO A 23 -2.61 -2.08 5.69
N GLY A 24 -2.40 -1.05 4.86
CA GLY A 24 -3.47 -0.49 4.05
C GLY A 24 -2.95 0.41 2.94
N ILE A 25 -3.90 0.94 2.17
CA ILE A 25 -3.65 1.78 1.01
C ILE A 25 -4.35 3.12 1.20
N VAL A 26 -3.60 4.20 1.00
CA VAL A 26 -4.18 5.55 0.98
C VAL A 26 -5.12 5.68 -0.23
N ARG A 27 -6.39 5.96 0.00
CA ARG A 27 -7.39 6.25 -1.04
C ARG A 27 -7.48 7.74 -1.34
N ARG A 28 -7.26 8.59 -0.33
CA ARG A 28 -7.33 10.06 -0.45
C ARG A 28 -6.56 10.74 0.68
N ALA A 29 -5.85 11.81 0.36
CA ALA A 29 -5.34 12.75 1.35
C ALA A 29 -6.38 13.87 1.59
N ASN A 30 -6.70 14.16 2.85
CA ASN A 30 -7.60 15.23 3.24
C ASN A 30 -6.81 16.53 3.49
N GLN A 31 -7.50 17.68 3.51
CA GLN A 31 -6.85 18.99 3.70
C GLN A 31 -6.26 19.18 5.11
N ASN A 32 -6.74 18.40 6.09
CA ASN A 32 -6.40 18.50 7.51
C ASN A 32 -5.31 17.49 7.96
N LYS A 33 -4.44 17.04 7.05
CA LYS A 33 -3.39 16.03 7.32
C LYS A 33 -3.91 14.69 7.88
N THR A 34 -5.13 14.34 7.49
CA THR A 34 -5.67 12.99 7.65
C THR A 34 -5.78 12.31 6.30
N TYR A 35 -5.90 10.99 6.33
CA TYR A 35 -5.92 10.16 5.13
C TYR A 35 -7.06 9.16 5.22
N ARG A 36 -7.83 9.05 4.13
CA ARG A 36 -8.73 7.91 3.96
C ARG A 36 -7.90 6.70 3.59
N VAL A 37 -7.90 5.68 4.43
CA VAL A 37 -7.16 4.43 4.25
C VAL A 37 -8.14 3.29 4.07
N LYS A 38 -7.91 2.43 3.07
CA LYS A 38 -8.53 1.10 2.99
C LYS A 38 -7.49 0.09 3.49
N PHE A 39 -7.78 -0.57 4.61
CA PHE A 39 -6.94 -1.61 5.18
C PHE A 39 -7.12 -2.94 4.44
N ASP A 40 -6.14 -3.84 4.59
CA ASP A 40 -6.09 -5.10 3.85
C ASP A 40 -7.18 -6.10 4.28
N ASP A 41 -7.73 -5.96 5.48
CA ASP A 41 -8.91 -6.69 5.96
C ASP A 41 -10.25 -6.17 5.37
N GLY A 42 -10.19 -5.09 4.59
CA GLY A 42 -11.35 -4.47 3.95
C GLY A 42 -11.91 -3.26 4.71
N GLU A 43 -11.46 -2.96 5.93
CA GLU A 43 -11.92 -1.81 6.68
C GLU A 43 -11.51 -0.49 5.99
N VAL A 44 -12.38 0.52 6.05
CA VAL A 44 -12.11 1.85 5.51
C VAL A 44 -12.23 2.89 6.60
N VAL A 45 -11.11 3.52 6.94
CA VAL A 45 -11.07 4.60 7.93
C VAL A 45 -10.87 5.93 7.20
N PRO A 46 -11.80 6.90 7.32
CA PRO A 46 -11.78 8.13 6.53
C PRO A 46 -10.72 9.15 6.96
N ASP A 47 -10.30 9.11 8.23
CA ASP A 47 -9.53 10.18 8.88
C ASP A 47 -8.35 9.65 9.73
N VAL A 48 -7.52 8.77 9.17
CA VAL A 48 -6.28 8.32 9.84
C VAL A 48 -5.30 9.50 9.91
N LYS A 49 -4.78 9.83 11.10
CA LYS A 49 -3.87 10.97 11.27
C LYS A 49 -2.51 10.67 10.70
N GLU A 50 -1.83 11.68 10.16
CA GLU A 50 -0.45 11.54 9.66
C GLU A 50 0.51 10.91 10.69
N SER A 51 0.31 11.20 11.99
CA SER A 51 1.10 10.68 13.10
C SER A 51 0.86 9.20 13.40
N GLU A 52 -0.24 8.64 12.94
CA GLU A 52 -0.63 7.23 13.12
C GLU A 52 -0.06 6.34 12.00
N ILE A 53 0.56 6.95 10.97
CA ILE A 53 0.98 6.28 9.74
C ILE A 53 2.51 6.13 9.67
N LYS A 54 2.96 4.93 9.33
CA LYS A 54 4.33 4.56 8.93
C LYS A 54 4.36 4.12 7.45
N VAL A 55 5.48 4.35 6.77
CA VAL A 55 5.66 3.88 5.38
C VAL A 55 5.92 2.37 5.40
N GLU A 56 5.16 1.62 4.60
CA GLU A 56 5.35 0.17 4.42
C GLU A 56 6.35 -0.10 3.27
N ARG A 57 7.49 0.61 3.25
CA ARG A 57 8.56 0.33 2.28
C ARG A 57 9.67 -0.43 2.97
N ALA A 58 10.17 -1.44 2.28
CA ALA A 58 11.44 -2.05 2.61
C ALA A 58 12.54 -0.97 2.67
N PRO A 59 13.44 -0.99 3.68
CA PRO A 59 14.46 0.04 3.89
C PRO A 59 15.39 0.31 2.70
N SER A 60 15.52 -0.65 1.77
CA SER A 60 16.40 -0.57 0.59
C SER A 60 15.74 0.06 -0.65
N GLY A 61 14.43 0.38 -0.60
CA GLY A 61 13.68 0.78 -1.78
C GLY A 61 13.42 -0.34 -2.79
N ARG A 62 13.87 -1.58 -2.50
CA ARG A 62 13.55 -2.81 -3.26
C ARG A 62 12.58 -3.67 -2.46
N TYR A 63 11.59 -4.24 -3.12
CA TYR A 63 10.65 -5.16 -2.48
C TYR A 63 11.27 -6.56 -2.38
N LYS A 64 10.95 -7.28 -1.32
CA LYS A 64 11.34 -8.67 -1.11
C LYS A 64 10.19 -9.61 -1.46
N SER A 65 10.49 -10.88 -1.69
CA SER A 65 9.46 -11.91 -1.81
C SER A 65 8.49 -11.85 -0.61
N ASN A 66 7.20 -11.92 -0.90
CA ASN A 66 6.06 -11.73 -0.01
C ASN A 66 5.77 -10.30 0.46
N ASP A 67 6.56 -9.29 0.07
CA ASP A 67 6.18 -7.90 0.33
C ASP A 67 4.87 -7.57 -0.40
N ARG A 68 3.98 -6.87 0.31
CA ARG A 68 2.67 -6.45 -0.22
C ARG A 68 2.82 -5.21 -1.06
N VAL A 69 2.28 -5.25 -2.26
CA VAL A 69 2.34 -4.15 -3.22
C VAL A 69 0.95 -3.87 -3.77
N VAL A 70 0.77 -2.64 -4.26
CA VAL A 70 -0.27 -2.34 -5.23
C VAL A 70 0.40 -1.92 -6.53
N ALA A 71 0.04 -2.57 -7.61
CA ALA A 71 0.57 -2.27 -8.94
C ALA A 71 -0.57 -1.94 -9.89
N GLN A 72 -0.30 -1.04 -10.82
CA GLN A 72 -1.13 -0.83 -12.00
C GLN A 72 -0.33 -1.29 -13.20
N ILE A 73 -0.82 -2.32 -13.87
CA ILE A 73 -0.21 -2.84 -15.09
C ILE A 73 -0.70 -2.00 -16.28
N PRO A 74 0.16 -1.70 -17.27
CA PRO A 74 -0.28 -1.05 -18.50
C PRO A 74 -1.46 -1.79 -19.15
N GLY A 75 -2.55 -1.08 -19.44
CA GLY A 75 -3.78 -1.66 -19.96
C GLY A 75 -4.83 -2.02 -18.91
N TRP A 76 -4.53 -1.85 -17.61
CA TRP A 76 -5.51 -2.04 -16.53
C TRP A 76 -6.07 -0.72 -16.01
N ASP A 77 -7.39 -0.70 -15.75
CA ASP A 77 -8.12 0.50 -15.31
C ASP A 77 -7.92 0.83 -13.83
N GLN A 78 -7.34 -0.08 -13.05
CA GLN A 78 -7.17 0.09 -11.61
C GLN A 78 -5.87 -0.52 -11.07
N PHE A 79 -5.55 -0.16 -9.83
CA PHE A 79 -4.46 -0.75 -9.06
C PHE A 79 -4.98 -1.99 -8.36
N TYR A 80 -4.22 -3.08 -8.44
CA TYR A 80 -4.54 -4.34 -7.79
C TYR A 80 -3.50 -4.64 -6.72
N ALA A 81 -3.98 -5.17 -5.59
CA ALA A 81 -3.13 -5.61 -4.51
C ALA A 81 -2.56 -6.98 -4.82
N GLY A 82 -1.32 -7.21 -4.42
CA GLY A 82 -0.63 -8.47 -4.63
C GLY A 82 0.58 -8.61 -3.73
N ALA A 83 1.25 -9.75 -3.88
CA ALA A 83 2.52 -10.04 -3.22
C ALA A 83 3.61 -10.24 -4.27
N VAL A 84 4.80 -9.67 -3.99
CA VAL A 84 5.99 -9.92 -4.81
C VAL A 84 6.36 -11.39 -4.70
N GLN A 85 6.50 -12.08 -5.84
CA GLN A 85 7.05 -13.44 -5.86
C GLN A 85 8.57 -13.42 -5.96
N ASN A 86 9.10 -12.66 -6.91
CA ASN A 86 10.53 -12.51 -7.14
C ASN A 86 10.87 -11.16 -7.77
N GLU A 87 12.10 -10.73 -7.55
CA GLU A 87 12.75 -9.67 -8.34
C GLU A 87 13.37 -10.32 -9.59
N ASN A 88 13.20 -9.68 -10.74
CA ASN A 88 13.75 -10.10 -12.02
C ASN A 88 15.13 -9.46 -12.24
N PRO A 89 16.02 -10.05 -13.08
CA PRO A 89 17.37 -9.51 -13.31
C PRO A 89 17.40 -8.09 -13.88
N ASP A 90 16.34 -7.66 -14.56
CA ASP A 90 16.19 -6.32 -15.13
C ASP A 90 15.67 -5.28 -14.13
N GLY A 91 15.41 -5.68 -12.88
CA GLY A 91 14.88 -4.82 -11.81
C GLY A 91 13.36 -4.69 -11.78
N THR A 92 12.64 -5.45 -12.60
CA THR A 92 11.18 -5.62 -12.49
C THR A 92 10.83 -6.65 -11.41
N TYR A 93 9.54 -6.78 -11.09
CA TYR A 93 9.06 -7.73 -10.07
C TYR A 93 7.89 -8.53 -10.61
N THR A 94 7.95 -9.84 -10.43
CA THR A 94 6.78 -10.70 -10.60
C THR A 94 5.85 -10.50 -9.43
N VAL A 95 4.58 -10.20 -9.69
CA VAL A 95 3.56 -10.00 -8.67
C VAL A 95 2.45 -11.04 -8.83
N LYS A 96 2.13 -11.73 -7.73
CA LYS A 96 0.89 -12.51 -7.61
C LYS A 96 -0.19 -11.60 -7.03
N PHE A 97 -1.16 -11.23 -7.86
CA PHE A 97 -2.30 -10.44 -7.44
C PHE A 97 -3.30 -11.28 -6.64
N ASP A 98 -4.04 -10.60 -5.75
CA ASP A 98 -4.98 -11.25 -4.84
C ASP A 98 -6.21 -11.83 -5.55
N ASP A 99 -6.52 -11.34 -6.75
CA ASP A 99 -7.56 -11.89 -7.63
C ASP A 99 -7.13 -13.18 -8.35
N GLY A 100 -5.87 -13.60 -8.17
CA GLY A 100 -5.31 -14.84 -8.71
C GLY A 100 -4.48 -14.64 -9.99
N GLU A 101 -4.42 -13.44 -10.55
CA GLU A 101 -3.57 -13.18 -11.72
C GLU A 101 -2.08 -13.08 -11.33
N VAL A 102 -1.19 -13.52 -12.22
CA VAL A 102 0.27 -13.39 -12.06
C VAL A 102 0.82 -12.68 -13.27
N VAL A 103 1.51 -11.56 -13.05
CA VAL A 103 2.15 -10.76 -14.12
C VAL A 103 3.64 -10.63 -13.81
N ASN A 104 4.47 -10.80 -14.85
CA ASN A 104 5.92 -10.62 -14.82
C ASN A 104 6.33 -9.22 -15.26
#